data_AF-A0ABD5PQ63-F1
#
_entry.id   AF-A0ABD5PQ63-F1
#
_cell.length_a   1.000
_cell.length_b   1.000
_cell.length_c   1.000
_cell.angle_alpha   90.00
_cell.angle_beta   90.00
_cell.angle_gamma   90.00
#
_symmetry.space_group_name_H-M   'P 1'
#
loop_
_entity.id
_entity.type
_entity.pdbx_description
1 polymer ?
#
loop_
_entity_poly.entity_id
_entity_poly.type
_entity_poly.pdbx_seq_one_letter_code
_entity_poly.pdbx_strand_id
1 'polypeptide(L)' 'MCSIEVDPLDPRVLRRNYEYVQKNVWLLALWYEYDTEQMVELLAEHDIKLSRNDQLQFGAEYRAKQQNLCG' A
#
# COMPACT_ATOMS: atom_id res chain seq x y z
N MET A 1 -16.96 3.91 26.79
CA MET A 1 -16.90 4.05 25.32
C MET A 1 -16.11 2.87 24.79
N CYS A 2 -16.74 1.96 24.03
CA CYS A 2 -15.98 0.93 23.32
C CYS A 2 -15.19 1.63 22.21
N SER A 3 -13.87 1.58 22.30
CA SER A 3 -13.00 1.86 21.16
C SER A 3 -13.29 0.79 20.10
N ILE A 4 -13.70 1.21 18.89
CA ILE A 4 -13.67 0.31 17.73
C ILE A 4 -12.19 0.24 17.36
N GLU A 5 -11.54 -0.89 17.64
CA GLU A 5 -10.21 -1.15 17.13
C GLU A 5 -10.32 -1.31 15.60
N VAL A 6 -9.68 -0.39 14.89
CA VAL A 6 -9.56 -0.44 13.43
C VAL A 6 -8.17 -0.96 13.12
N ASP A 7 -8.09 -2.09 12.43
CA ASP A 7 -6.82 -2.58 11.91
C ASP A 7 -6.36 -1.67 10.74
N PRO A 8 -5.24 -0.93 10.89
CA PRO A 8 -4.75 -0.07 9.82
C PRO A 8 -4.26 -0.85 8.60
N LEU A 9 -3.97 -2.15 8.74
CA LEU A 9 -3.54 -3.05 7.67
C LEU A 9 -4.72 -3.77 7.01
N ASP A 10 -5.96 -3.57 7.49
CA ASP A 10 -7.14 -4.04 6.76
C ASP A 10 -7.10 -3.47 5.33
N PRO A 11 -7.25 -4.31 4.28
CA PRO A 11 -7.10 -3.87 2.89
C PRO A 11 -8.01 -2.71 2.50
N ARG A 12 -9.18 -2.58 3.12
CA ARG A 12 -10.13 -1.49 2.87
C ARG A 12 -9.66 -0.20 3.53
N VAL A 13 -9.11 -0.29 4.74
CA VAL A 13 -8.52 0.86 5.46
C VAL A 13 -7.27 1.33 4.73
N LEU A 14 -6.36 0.41 4.39
CA LEU A 14 -5.15 0.73 3.65
C LEU A 14 -5.45 1.39 2.30
N ARG A 15 -6.40 0.84 1.52
CA ARG A 15 -6.83 1.45 0.25
C ARG A 15 -7.36 2.86 0.45
N ARG A 16 -8.18 3.07 1.49
CA ARG A 16 -8.77 4.38 1.78
C ARG A 16 -7.72 5.39 2.23
N ASN A 17 -6.72 4.95 3.00
CA ASN A 17 -5.61 5.80 3.42
C ASN A 17 -4.71 6.15 2.22
N TYR A 18 -4.46 5.20 1.32
CA TYR A 18 -3.76 5.47 0.06
C TYR A 18 -4.50 6.49 -0.79
N GLU A 19 -5.83 6.39 -0.92
CA GLU A 19 -6.65 7.40 -1.60
C GLU A 19 -6.59 8.76 -0.91
N TYR A 20 -6.59 8.79 0.42
CA TYR A 20 -6.54 10.02 1.21
C TYR A 20 -5.21 10.76 1.06
N VAL A 21 -4.08 10.06 0.95
CA VAL A 21 -2.78 10.67 0.58
C VAL A 21 -2.64 10.92 -0.92
N GLN A 22 -3.76 10.98 -1.65
CA GLN A 22 -3.81 11.24 -3.10
C GLN A 22 -3.04 10.21 -3.93
N LYS A 23 -3.03 8.96 -3.47
CA LYS A 23 -2.33 7.83 -4.08
C LYS A 23 -0.85 8.10 -4.30
N ASN A 24 -0.17 8.48 -3.21
CA ASN A 24 1.26 8.69 -3.11
C ASN A 24 1.87 7.71 -2.09
N VAL A 25 2.65 6.73 -2.58
CA VAL A 25 3.28 5.71 -1.74
C VAL A 25 4.21 6.31 -0.69
N TRP A 26 5.00 7.34 -1.02
CA TRP A 26 5.94 7.95 -0.07
C TRP A 26 5.21 8.53 1.15
N LEU A 27 4.10 9.25 0.92
CA LEU A 27 3.30 9.81 2.00
C LEU A 27 2.60 8.73 2.82
N LEU A 28 2.14 7.66 2.16
CA LEU A 28 1.52 6.54 2.85
C LEU A 28 2.53 5.81 3.74
N ALA A 29 3.72 5.53 3.21
CA ALA A 29 4.82 4.89 3.93
C ALA A 29 5.21 5.71 5.16
N LEU A 30 5.36 7.02 4.99
CA LEU A 30 5.63 7.94 6.10
C LEU A 30 4.57 7.87 7.21
N TRP A 31 3.28 7.80 6.86
CA TRP A 31 2.20 7.71 7.85
C TRP A 31 2.13 6.39 8.59
N TYR A 32 2.51 5.32 7.93
CA TYR A 32 2.54 3.98 8.52
C TYR A 32 3.88 3.69 9.20
N GLU A 33 4.83 4.63 9.17
CA GLU A 33 6.21 4.46 9.65
C GLU A 33 6.94 3.29 8.97
N TYR A 34 6.60 3.04 7.70
CA TYR A 34 7.20 2.01 6.86
C TYR A 34 8.19 2.67 5.90
N ASP A 35 9.14 1.89 5.40
CA ASP A 35 9.87 2.31 4.21
C ASP A 35 8.99 2.16 2.95
N THR A 36 9.41 2.82 1.87
CA THR A 36 8.65 2.84 0.62
C THR A 36 8.54 1.45 -0.01
N GLU A 37 9.55 0.60 0.14
CA GLU A 37 9.57 -0.76 -0.42
C GLU A 37 8.53 -1.64 0.29
N GLN A 38 8.54 -1.66 1.62
CA GLN A 38 7.54 -2.30 2.46
C GLN A 38 6.12 -1.85 2.13
N MET A 39 5.92 -0.56 1.90
CA MET A 39 4.60 -0.05 1.52
C MET A 39 4.16 -0.53 0.13
N VAL A 40 5.08 -0.56 -0.86
CA VAL A 40 4.77 -1.10 -2.20
C VAL A 40 4.43 -2.59 -2.11
N GLU A 41 5.17 -3.36 -1.32
CA GLU A 41 4.89 -4.77 -1.11
C GLU A 41 3.53 -5.00 -0.47
N LEU A 42 3.20 -4.24 0.58
CA LEU A 42 1.91 -4.33 1.25
C LEU A 42 0.73 -4.00 0.31
N LEU A 43 0.89 -2.97 -0.54
CA LEU A 43 -0.10 -2.65 -1.56
C LEU A 43 -0.22 -3.77 -2.62
N ALA A 44 0.87 -4.46 -2.94
CA ALA A 44 0.87 -5.60 -3.86
C ALA A 44 0.18 -6.83 -3.27
N GLU A 45 0.47 -7.15 -2.00
CA GLU A 45 -0.14 -8.26 -1.25
C GLU A 45 -1.67 -8.14 -1.17
N HIS A 46 -2.18 -6.91 -1.09
CA HIS A 46 -3.61 -6.63 -1.00
C HIS A 46 -4.28 -6.26 -2.33
N ASP A 47 -3.59 -6.42 -3.47
CA ASP A 47 -4.06 -6.04 -4.82
C ASP A 47 -4.64 -4.60 -4.86
N ILE A 48 -3.94 -3.68 -4.18
CA ILE A 48 -4.25 -2.26 -4.23
C ILE A 48 -3.47 -1.65 -5.38
N LYS A 49 -4.18 -1.36 -6.47
CA LYS A 49 -3.59 -0.80 -7.69
C LYS A 49 -2.91 0.54 -7.42
N LEU A 50 -1.63 0.60 -7.77
CA LEU A 50 -0.84 1.84 -7.77
C LEU A 50 -1.45 2.90 -8.71
N SER A 51 -1.28 4.17 -8.37
CA SER A 51 -1.56 5.29 -9.29
C SER A 51 -0.65 5.24 -10.51
N ARG A 52 -0.97 5.99 -11.57
CA ARG A 52 -0.09 6.04 -12.75
C ARG A 52 1.33 6.51 -12.41
N ASN A 53 1.45 7.48 -11.51
CA ASN A 53 2.75 8.01 -11.09
C ASN A 53 3.54 6.96 -10.29
N ASP A 54 2.88 6.33 -9.31
CA ASP A 54 3.51 5.30 -8.51
C ASP A 54 3.82 4.04 -9.35
N GLN A 55 3.03 3.73 -10.39
CA GLN A 55 3.36 2.66 -11.34
C GLN A 55 4.63 2.94 -12.13
N LEU A 56 4.87 4.20 -12.52
CA LEU A 56 6.09 4.57 -13.24
C LEU A 56 7.33 4.42 -12.35
N GLN A 57 7.18 4.67 -11.05
CA GLN A 57 8.29 4.63 -10.10
C GLN A 57 8.52 3.26 -9.45
N PHE A 58 7.45 2.54 -9.11
CA PHE A 58 7.46 1.34 -8.26
C PHE A 58 6.80 0.11 -8.91
N GLY A 59 6.40 0.23 -10.18
CA GLY A 59 5.64 -0.83 -10.84
C GLY A 59 6.43 -2.12 -11.04
N ALA A 60 7.76 -2.07 -11.05
CA ALA A 60 8.61 -3.25 -11.18
C ALA A 60 8.59 -4.08 -9.89
N GLU A 61 8.83 -3.42 -8.75
CA GLU A 61 8.80 -3.98 -7.40
C GLU A 61 7.42 -4.55 -7.08
N TYR A 62 6.36 -3.78 -7.36
CA TYR A 62 4.98 -4.21 -7.18
C TYR A 62 4.68 -5.52 -7.93
N ARG A 63 5.08 -5.62 -9.21
CA ARG A 63 4.84 -6.83 -10.01
C ARG A 63 5.70 -8.00 -9.58
N ALA A 64 6.95 -7.76 -9.20
CA ALA A 64 7.83 -8.81 -8.70
C ALA A 64 7.23 -9.45 -7.44
N LYS A 65 6.70 -8.64 -6.52
CA LYS A 65 6.01 -9.14 -5.32
C LYS A 65 4.76 -9.94 -5.67
N GLN A 66 3.92 -9.46 -6.60
CA GLN A 66 2.74 -10.21 -7.05
C GLN A 66 3.08 -11.57 -7.68
N GLN A 67 4.19 -11.66 -8.40
CA GLN A 67 4.65 -12.92 -8.99
C GLN A 67 5.14 -13.92 -7.93
N ASN A 68 5.83 -13.43 -6.89
CA ASN A 68 6.29 -14.27 -5.79
C ASN A 68 5.14 -14.80 -4.91
N LEU A 69 4.00 -14.11 -4.86
CA LEU A 69 2.81 -14.58 -4.14
C LEU A 69 2.08 -15.73 -4.85
N CYS A 70 2.32 -15.92 -6.15
CA CYS A 70 1.73 -17.00 -6.96
C CYS A 70 2.66 -18.22 -7.12
N GLY A 71 3.83 -18.21 -6.46
CA GLY A 71 4.84 -19.27 -6.48
C GLY A 71 4.71 -20.28 -5.35
#